data_AF-A0A1J3EG55-F1
#
_entry.id   AF-A0A1J3EG55-F1
#
_cell.length_a   1.000
_cell.length_b   1.000
_cell.length_c   1.000
_cell.angle_alpha   90.00
_cell.angle_beta   90.00
_cell.angle_gamma   90.00
#
_symmetry.space_group_name_H-M   'P 1'
#
loop_
_entity.id
_entity.type
_entity.pdbx_description
1 polymer ?
#
loop_
_entity_poly.entity_id
_entity_poly.type
_entity_poly.pdbx_seq_one_letter_code
_entity_poly.pdbx_strand_id
1 'polypeptide(L)'
;DQLGSNFPNFKHTSLSLSAMIHILVRSGRLSDAQGFVLRMIRRSGVSRAEIVNSLVSTYGNCGSNDSVFDLLIRTYVQARKLREAHEAFTLLRSKGYNVSIDACNA
;
A
#
# COMPACT_ATOMS: atom_id res chain seq x y z
N ASP A 1 -1.05 28.38 27.13
CA ASP A 1 -1.48 28.56 25.73
C ASP A 1 -1.84 27.24 25.08
N GLN A 2 -2.96 27.23 24.37
CA GLN A 2 -3.70 26.04 23.92
C GLN A 2 -2.95 25.22 22.86
N LEU A 3 -2.52 24.00 23.21
CA LEU A 3 -2.12 22.96 22.25
C LEU A 3 -3.38 22.18 21.83
N GLY A 4 -4.09 22.76 20.88
CA GLY A 4 -5.24 22.15 20.23
C GLY A 4 -5.16 22.34 18.73
N SER A 5 -4.05 21.95 18.10
CA SER A 5 -4.01 21.88 16.64
C SER A 5 -4.67 20.58 16.16
N ASN A 6 -6.00 20.57 16.24
CA ASN A 6 -6.80 19.80 15.29
C ASN A 6 -6.42 20.31 13.89
N PHE A 7 -5.72 19.50 13.10
CA PHE A 7 -5.47 19.79 11.68
C PHE A 7 -6.53 19.05 10.84
N PRO A 8 -7.67 19.69 10.51
CA PRO A 8 -8.69 19.04 9.73
C PRO A 8 -8.21 19.03 8.28
N ASN A 9 -8.08 17.85 7.70
CA ASN A 9 -7.79 17.60 6.28
C ASN A 9 -6.33 17.64 5.82
N PHE A 10 -5.42 16.98 6.53
CA PHE A 10 -4.25 16.43 5.82
C PHE A 10 -4.75 15.44 4.76
N LYS A 11 -4.81 15.87 3.49
CA LYS A 11 -4.88 14.94 2.36
C LYS A 11 -3.58 14.15 2.38
N HIS A 12 -3.57 13.02 3.08
CA HIS A 12 -2.44 12.10 3.05
C HIS A 12 -2.14 11.77 1.59
N THR A 13 -0.98 12.22 1.11
CA THR A 13 -0.47 11.86 -0.21
C THR A 13 -0.22 10.36 -0.24
N SER A 14 -0.24 9.76 -1.42
CA SER A 14 0.08 8.33 -1.61
C SER A 14 1.41 7.95 -0.95
N LEU A 15 2.37 8.89 -0.89
CA LEU A 15 3.65 8.75 -0.18
C LEU A 15 3.51 8.58 1.33
N SER A 16 2.75 9.46 2.00
CA SER A 16 2.55 9.36 3.46
C SER A 16 1.84 8.08 3.87
N LEU A 17 0.84 7.64 3.10
CA LEU A 17 0.17 6.35 3.30
C LEU A 17 1.15 5.19 3.09
N SER A 18 1.99 5.26 2.06
CA SER A 18 3.01 4.24 1.78
C SER A 18 4.02 4.12 2.91
N ALA A 19 4.54 5.23 3.43
CA ALA A 19 5.44 5.24 4.59
C ALA A 19 4.80 4.59 5.83
N MET A 20 3.54 4.93 6.14
CA MET A 20 2.81 4.29 7.24
C MET A 20 2.65 2.78 7.02
N ILE A 21 2.29 2.36 5.81
CA ILE A 21 2.16 0.94 5.45
C ILE A 21 3.49 0.21 5.68
N HIS A 22 4.63 0.74 5.20
CA HIS A 22 5.93 0.11 5.39
C HIS A 22 6.29 -0.04 6.87
N ILE A 23 6.06 1.00 7.68
CA ILE A 23 6.32 0.96 9.13
C ILE A 23 5.47 -0.11 9.80
N LEU A 24 4.17 -0.18 9.47
CA LEU A 24 3.25 -1.15 10.07
C LEU A 24 3.59 -2.59 9.67
N VAL A 25 3.93 -2.82 8.39
CA VAL A 25 4.39 -4.13 7.90
C VAL A 25 5.64 -4.59 8.65
N ARG A 26 6.64 -3.72 8.80
CA ARG A 26 7.88 -4.03 9.52
C ARG A 26 7.63 -4.31 11.01
N SER A 27 6.65 -3.64 11.60
CA SER A 27 6.26 -3.86 12.99
C SER A 27 5.31 -5.05 13.18
N GLY A 28 5.03 -5.85 12.13
CA GLY A 28 4.14 -7.02 12.20
C GLY A 28 2.65 -6.68 12.31
N ARG A 29 2.27 -5.40 12.21
CA ARG A 29 0.88 -4.92 12.34
C ARG A 29 0.14 -4.99 11.01
N LEU A 30 0.03 -6.20 10.46
CA LEU A 30 -0.50 -6.42 9.11
C LEU A 30 -1.96 -6.00 8.95
N SER A 31 -2.81 -6.21 9.95
CA SER A 31 -4.22 -5.78 9.91
C SER A 31 -4.36 -4.26 9.81
N ASP A 32 -3.52 -3.52 10.53
CA ASP A 32 -3.52 -2.05 10.47
C ASP A 32 -2.99 -1.57 9.12
N ALA A 33 -1.88 -2.16 8.65
CA ALA A 33 -1.32 -1.88 7.32
C ALA A 33 -2.37 -2.12 6.22
N GLN A 34 -3.11 -3.21 6.32
CA GLN A 34 -4.19 -3.56 5.39
C GLN A 34 -5.28 -2.48 5.36
N GLY A 35 -5.65 -1.90 6.51
CA GLY A 35 -6.59 -0.79 6.57
C GLY A 35 -6.12 0.43 5.75
N PHE A 36 -4.83 0.76 5.81
CA PHE A 36 -4.25 1.83 5.00
C PHE A 36 -4.18 1.49 3.51
N VAL A 37 -3.81 0.26 3.15
CA VAL A 37 -3.86 -0.21 1.75
C VAL A 37 -5.30 -0.11 1.22
N LEU A 38 -6.28 -0.58 2.00
CA LEU A 38 -7.69 -0.52 1.63
C LEU A 38 -8.16 0.92 1.39
N ARG A 39 -7.69 1.86 2.21
CA ARG A 39 -7.92 3.30 2.04
C ARG A 39 -7.31 3.82 0.73
N MET A 40 -6.11 3.37 0.35
CA MET A 40 -5.48 3.76 -0.92
C MET A 40 -6.26 3.23 -2.13
N ILE A 41 -6.58 1.94 -2.17
CA ILE A 41 -7.21 1.32 -3.35
C ILE A 41 -8.68 1.75 -3.58
N ARG A 42 -9.32 2.32 -2.56
CA ARG A 42 -10.68 2.90 -2.62
C ARG A 42 -10.69 4.39 -2.96
N ARG A 43 -9.53 5.06 -3.00
CA ARG A 43 -9.47 6.50 -3.25
C ARG A 43 -9.74 6.80 -4.73
N SER A 44 -10.80 7.56 -5.01
CA SER A 44 -11.14 8.01 -6.35
C SER A 44 -10.03 8.88 -6.97
N GLY A 45 -9.81 8.73 -8.27
CA GLY A 45 -8.82 9.50 -9.01
C GLY A 45 -7.37 9.03 -8.86
N VAL A 46 -7.11 7.96 -8.11
CA VAL A 46 -5.77 7.38 -7.95
C VAL A 46 -5.61 6.18 -8.86
N SER A 47 -4.55 6.18 -9.68
CA SER A 47 -4.24 5.03 -10.52
C SER A 47 -3.49 3.93 -9.76
N ARG A 48 -3.57 2.69 -10.25
CA ARG A 48 -2.80 1.56 -9.69
C ARG A 48 -1.30 1.82 -9.79
N ALA A 49 -0.89 2.43 -10.91
CA ALA A 49 0.48 2.87 -11.11
C ALA A 49 0.93 3.87 -10.04
N GLU A 50 0.09 4.84 -9.66
CA GLU A 50 0.42 5.78 -8.59
C GLU A 50 0.61 5.08 -7.24
N ILE A 51 -0.27 4.12 -6.90
CA ILE A 51 -0.17 3.34 -5.64
C ILE A 51 1.12 2.50 -5.62
N VAL A 52 1.41 1.79 -6.71
CA VAL A 52 2.63 0.99 -6.81
C VAL A 52 3.86 1.88 -6.80
N ASN A 53 3.86 2.99 -7.54
CA ASN A 53 4.96 3.95 -7.57
C ASN A 53 5.22 4.53 -6.18
N SER A 54 4.17 4.88 -5.42
CA SER A 54 4.36 5.44 -4.08
C SER A 54 4.98 4.42 -3.14
N LEU A 55 4.49 3.18 -3.10
CA LEU A 55 5.06 2.10 -2.27
C LEU A 55 6.51 1.80 -2.67
N VAL A 56 6.80 1.70 -3.97
CA VAL A 56 8.17 1.47 -4.46
C VAL A 56 9.10 2.62 -4.08
N SER A 57 8.65 3.88 -4.23
CA SER A 57 9.48 5.06 -3.94
C SER A 57 9.85 5.19 -2.46
N THR A 58 9.00 4.70 -1.56
CA THR A 58 9.25 4.74 -0.10
C THR A 58 9.89 3.47 0.44
N TYR A 59 9.94 2.39 -0.34
CA TYR A 59 10.40 1.07 0.08
C TYR A 59 11.79 1.09 0.72
N GLY A 60 12.78 1.66 0.02
CA GLY A 60 14.18 1.72 0.48
C GLY A 60 14.35 2.60 1.71
N ASN A 61 13.78 3.81 1.70
CA ASN A 61 13.89 4.76 2.80
C ASN A 61 13.24 4.24 4.10
N CYS A 62 12.24 3.37 3.99
CA CYS A 62 11.57 2.76 5.13
C CYS A 62 12.23 1.44 5.58
N GLY A 63 13.27 0.95 4.90
CA GLY A 63 13.86 -0.37 5.17
C GLY A 63 12.81 -1.47 5.15
N SER A 64 11.91 -1.42 4.17
CA SER A 64 10.80 -2.37 4.06
C SER A 64 11.25 -3.70 3.48
N ASN A 65 10.33 -4.65 3.40
CA ASN A 65 10.54 -5.96 2.78
C ASN A 65 9.36 -6.26 1.84
N ASP A 66 9.50 -7.30 1.01
CA ASP A 66 8.57 -7.61 -0.07
C ASP A 66 7.15 -7.95 0.39
N SER A 67 6.95 -8.28 1.67
CA SER A 67 5.61 -8.57 2.20
C SER A 67 4.64 -7.38 2.10
N VAL A 68 5.15 -6.15 1.91
CA VAL A 68 4.31 -4.99 1.61
C VAL A 68 3.60 -5.11 0.27
N PHE A 69 4.23 -5.73 -0.72
CA PHE A 69 3.68 -5.94 -2.05
C PHE A 69 2.69 -7.11 -2.05
N ASP A 70 3.01 -8.18 -1.31
CA ASP A 70 2.06 -9.27 -1.05
C ASP A 70 0.78 -8.72 -0.38
N LEU A 71 0.94 -7.84 0.61
CA LEU A 71 -0.18 -7.20 1.29
C LEU A 71 -1.03 -6.35 0.32
N LEU A 72 -0.40 -5.62 -0.60
CA LEU A 72 -1.11 -4.86 -1.63
C LEU A 72 -2.00 -5.77 -2.48
N ILE A 73 -1.43 -6.85 -3.03
CA ILE A 73 -2.16 -7.78 -3.91
C ILE A 73 -3.27 -8.50 -3.14
N ARG A 74 -2.96 -9.04 -1.96
CA ARG A 74 -3.93 -9.66 -1.06
C ARG A 74 -5.12 -8.75 -0.79
N THR A 75 -4.86 -7.47 -0.51
CA THR A 75 -5.93 -6.51 -0.23
C THR A 75 -6.81 -6.25 -1.45
N TYR A 76 -6.24 -6.19 -2.66
CA TYR A 76 -7.05 -6.09 -3.89
C TYR A 76 -7.93 -7.33 -4.10
N VAL A 77 -7.37 -8.53 -3.93
CA VAL A 77 -8.10 -9.80 -4.09
C VAL A 77 -9.27 -9.88 -3.11
N GLN A 78 -9.02 -9.60 -1.83
CA GLN A 78 -10.04 -9.59 -0.78
C GLN A 78 -11.10 -8.52 -0.99
N ALA A 79 -10.75 -7.39 -1.61
CA ALA A 79 -11.68 -6.35 -2.03
C ALA A 79 -12.44 -6.68 -3.33
N ARG A 80 -12.29 -7.90 -3.88
CA ARG A 80 -12.88 -8.36 -5.15
C ARG A 80 -12.49 -7.51 -6.37
N LYS A 81 -11.31 -6.89 -6.33
CA LYS A 81 -10.75 -6.02 -7.37
C LYS A 81 -9.69 -6.76 -8.19
N LEU A 82 -10.08 -7.87 -8.81
CA LEU A 82 -9.15 -8.82 -9.44
C LEU A 82 -8.38 -8.23 -10.64
N ARG A 83 -9.03 -7.38 -11.45
CA ARG A 83 -8.36 -6.71 -12.57
C ARG A 83 -7.29 -5.76 -12.05
N GLU A 84 -7.62 -4.95 -11.04
CA GLU A 84 -6.65 -4.05 -10.41
C GLU A 84 -5.52 -4.81 -9.71
N ALA A 85 -5.81 -5.96 -9.09
CA ALA A 85 -4.81 -6.86 -8.52
C ALA A 85 -3.80 -7.30 -9.59
N HIS A 86 -4.30 -7.79 -10.73
CA HIS A 86 -3.46 -8.24 -11.84
C HIS A 86 -2.60 -7.12 -12.44
N GLU A 87 -3.18 -5.92 -12.62
CA GLU A 87 -2.44 -4.74 -13.08
C GLU A 87 -1.30 -4.36 -12.12
N ALA A 88 -1.60 -4.32 -10.82
CA ALA A 88 -0.60 -4.02 -9.80
C ALA A 88 0.50 -5.10 -9.72
N PHE A 89 0.12 -6.38 -9.78
CA PHE A 89 1.04 -7.51 -9.80
C PHE A 89 1.99 -7.42 -10.99
N THR A 90 1.45 -7.21 -12.19
CA THR A 90 2.26 -7.10 -13.42
C THR A 90 3.23 -5.94 -13.34
N LEU A 91 2.80 -4.79 -12.80
CA LEU A 91 3.65 -3.61 -12.64
C LEU A 91 4.75 -3.81 -11.60
N LEU A 92 4.49 -4.53 -10.51
CA LEU A 92 5.51 -4.89 -9.52
C LEU A 92 6.55 -5.82 -10.14
N ARG A 93 6.10 -6.83 -10.89
CA ARG A 93 6.97 -7.77 -11.61
C ARG A 93 7.84 -7.06 -12.65
N SER A 94 7.28 -6.13 -13.43
CA SER A 94 8.05 -5.36 -14.42
C SER A 94 9.11 -4.46 -13.79
N LYS A 95 8.99 -4.16 -12.49
CA LYS A 95 9.96 -3.39 -11.71
C LYS A 95 10.97 -4.25 -10.95
N GLY A 96 10.89 -5.58 -11.08
CA GLY A 96 11.81 -6.51 -10.42
C GLY A 96 11.42 -6.87 -8.98
N TYR A 97 10.23 -6.49 -8.50
CA TYR A 97 9.75 -6.90 -7.18
C TYR A 97 9.09 -8.27 -7.23
N ASN A 98 9.33 -9.06 -6.20
CA ASN A 98 8.70 -10.37 -6.07
C ASN A 98 7.36 -10.24 -5.32
N VAL A 99 6.38 -11.02 -5.76
CA VAL A 99 5.08 -11.15 -5.09
C VAL A 99 4.78 -12.63 -4.98
N SER A 100 4.47 -13.09 -3.77
CA SER A 100 4.14 -14.49 -3.51
C SER A 100 2.85 -14.91 -4.21
N ILE A 101 2.81 -16.15 -4.69
CA ILE A 101 1.60 -16.76 -5.25
C ILE A 101 0.48 -16.81 -4.20
N ASP A 102 0.84 -16.95 -2.92
CA ASP A 102 -0.12 -16.97 -1.81
C ASP A 102 -0.86 -15.64 -1.64
N ALA A 103 -0.26 -14.52 -2.07
CA ALA A 103 -0.94 -13.23 -2.07
C ALA A 103 -2.09 -13.18 -3.09
N CYS A 104 -1.99 -13.94 -4.17
CA CYS A 104 -3.01 -14.02 -5.23
C CYS A 104 -4.18 -14.96 -4.86
N ASN A 105 -3.96 -15.92 -3.97
CA ASN A 105 -4.94 -16.95 -3.58
C ASN A 105 -5.82 -16.56 -2.37
N ALA A 106 -5.75 -15.30 -1.93
CA ALA A 106 -6.24 -14.84 -0.63
C ALA A 106 -7.71 -14.40 -0.57
#